data_AF-A0A5C4IT80-F1
#
_entry.id   AF-A0A5C4IT80-F1
#
_cell.length_a   1.000
_cell.length_b   1.000
_cell.length_c   1.000
_cell.angle_alpha   90.00
_cell.angle_beta   90.00
_cell.angle_gamma   90.00
#
_symmetry.space_group_name_H-M   'P 1'
#
loop_
_entity.id
_entity.type
_entity.pdbx_description
1 polymer ?
#
loop_
_entity_poly.entity_id
_entity_poly.type
_entity_poly.pdbx_seq_one_letter_code
_entity_poly.pdbx_strand_id
1 'polypeptide(L)'
;MTLGSLWQLLDPGTKRWMAGGTASVLAGTGLGLASLSAFVQSGRSDPLLLLPSLALSLGGGYAALFPGISVNRGQLRVLRDWRQHPRAGKVLWILSLAVATCGLATCIAAGMVSPQAPGLLVWLFMGLYLASAGWASALMGLTVPAAVEAGSRNGHSTVPSQ
;
A
#
# COMPACT_ATOMS: atom_id res chain seq x y z
N MET A 1 7.00 11.20 16.19
CA MET A 1 6.36 11.66 14.93
C MET A 1 5.02 10.98 14.77
N THR A 2 3.94 11.76 14.65
CA THR A 2 2.58 11.28 14.42
C THR A 2 2.32 11.14 12.92
N LEU A 3 1.33 10.34 12.53
CA LEU A 3 0.96 10.14 11.11
C LEU A 3 0.65 11.47 10.40
N GLY A 4 0.07 12.44 11.12
CA GLY A 4 -0.22 13.78 10.61
C GLY A 4 1.04 14.60 10.26
N SER A 5 2.14 14.46 11.00
CA SER A 5 3.38 15.18 10.69
C SER A 5 4.09 14.60 9.46
N LEU A 6 4.06 13.27 9.30
CA LEU A 6 4.57 12.60 8.10
C LEU A 6 3.74 12.94 6.87
N TRP A 7 2.42 13.05 7.02
CA TRP A 7 1.54 13.50 5.95
C TRP A 7 1.97 14.87 5.42
N GLN A 8 2.26 15.84 6.29
CA GLN A 8 2.63 17.18 5.82
C GLN A 8 3.86 17.22 4.92
N LEU A 9 4.79 16.26 5.07
CA LEU A 9 6.04 16.17 4.28
C LEU A 9 5.86 15.65 2.85
N LEU A 10 4.74 15.02 2.50
CA LEU A 10 4.50 14.59 1.13
C LEU A 10 4.12 15.76 0.22
N ASP A 11 4.58 15.72 -1.03
CA ASP A 11 4.12 16.65 -2.05
C ASP A 11 2.59 16.59 -2.22
N PRO A 12 1.92 17.74 -2.44
CA PRO A 12 0.47 17.80 -2.63
C PRO A 12 -0.02 16.98 -3.82
N GLY A 13 0.80 16.81 -4.87
CA GLY A 13 0.50 15.89 -5.98
C GLY A 13 0.46 14.43 -5.53
N THR A 14 1.50 13.97 -4.83
CA THR A 14 1.60 12.61 -4.29
C THR A 14 0.47 12.30 -3.30
N LYS A 15 0.12 13.26 -2.44
CA LYS A 15 -1.04 13.14 -1.52
C LYS A 15 -2.34 12.89 -2.26
N ARG A 16 -2.63 13.67 -3.32
CA ARG A 16 -3.85 13.53 -4.11
C ARG A 16 -3.91 12.18 -4.82
N TRP A 17 -2.80 11.73 -5.40
CA TRP A 17 -2.74 10.42 -6.07
C TRP A 17 -2.92 9.26 -5.10
N MET A 18 -2.26 9.29 -3.94
CA MET A 18 -2.39 8.23 -2.95
C MET A 18 -3.77 8.21 -2.30
N ALA A 19 -4.34 9.38 -1.97
CA ALA A 19 -5.69 9.48 -1.43
C ALA A 19 -6.74 9.04 -2.46
N GLY A 20 -6.61 9.49 -3.72
CA GLY A 20 -7.49 9.09 -4.82
C GLY A 20 -7.40 7.61 -5.12
N GLY A 21 -6.19 7.04 -5.17
CA GLY A 21 -5.97 5.60 -5.32
C GLY A 21 -6.59 4.79 -4.18
N THR A 22 -6.45 5.25 -2.94
CA THR A 22 -7.05 4.59 -1.77
C THR A 22 -8.58 4.68 -1.79
N ALA A 23 -9.14 5.84 -2.13
CA ALA A 23 -10.59 6.01 -2.27
C ALA A 23 -11.16 5.11 -3.39
N SER A 24 -10.43 5.00 -4.51
CA SER A 24 -10.77 4.08 -5.61
C SER A 24 -10.71 2.62 -5.16
N VAL A 25 -9.70 2.23 -4.36
CA VAL A 25 -9.61 0.89 -3.78
C VAL A 25 -10.81 0.61 -2.88
N LEU A 26 -11.15 1.53 -1.97
CA LEU A 26 -12.30 1.36 -1.07
C LEU A 26 -13.62 1.27 -1.83
N ALA A 27 -13.82 2.10 -2.86
CA ALA A 27 -14.99 2.04 -3.72
C ALA A 27 -15.07 0.71 -4.48
N GLY A 28 -13.96 0.26 -5.08
CA GLY A 28 -13.86 -1.03 -5.75
C GLY A 28 -14.09 -2.21 -4.79
N THR A 29 -13.57 -2.13 -3.57
CA THR A 29 -13.79 -3.14 -2.53
C THR A 29 -15.24 -3.20 -2.07
N GLY A 30 -15.90 -2.05 -1.89
CA GLY A 30 -17.33 -1.99 -1.57
C GLY A 30 -18.19 -2.60 -2.67
N LEU A 31 -17.93 -2.25 -3.94
CA LEU A 31 -18.60 -2.82 -5.11
C LEU A 31 -18.36 -4.33 -5.25
N GLY A 32 -17.13 -4.79 -5.02
CA GLY A 32 -16.80 -6.20 -5.08
C GLY A 32 -17.41 -7.01 -3.93
N LEU A 33 -17.51 -6.45 -2.72
CA LEU A 33 -18.23 -7.06 -1.61
C LEU A 33 -19.74 -7.18 -1.90
N ALA A 34 -20.34 -6.13 -2.48
CA ALA A 34 -21.73 -6.19 -2.93
C ALA A 34 -21.92 -7.29 -3.97
N SER A 35 -21.04 -7.39 -4.96
CA SER A 35 -21.07 -8.44 -5.98
C SER A 35 -20.84 -9.85 -5.40
N LEU A 36 -19.95 -9.99 -4.43
CA LEU A 36 -19.69 -11.25 -3.71
C LEU A 36 -20.91 -11.67 -2.90
N SER A 37 -21.57 -10.73 -2.21
CA SER A 37 -22.78 -11.01 -1.43
C SER A 37 -23.94 -11.48 -2.33
N ALA A 38 -24.09 -10.87 -3.52
CA ALA A 38 -25.05 -11.29 -4.53
C ALA A 38 -24.69 -12.67 -5.10
N PHE A 39 -23.42 -12.95 -5.34
CA PHE A 39 -22.95 -14.27 -5.79
C PHE A 39 -23.23 -15.37 -4.77
N VAL A 40 -22.99 -15.13 -3.48
CA VAL A 40 -23.27 -16.09 -2.41
C VAL A 40 -24.77 -16.37 -2.28
N GLN A 41 -25.64 -15.37 -2.47
CA GLN A 41 -27.08 -15.54 -2.35
C GLN A 41 -27.75 -16.13 -3.59
N SER A 42 -27.28 -15.79 -4.80
CA SER A 42 -27.97 -16.09 -6.05
C SER A 42 -27.22 -17.05 -6.98
N GLY A 43 -25.96 -17.38 -6.67
CA GLY A 43 -25.08 -18.18 -7.53
C GLY A 43 -24.71 -17.51 -8.85
N ARG A 44 -25.14 -16.26 -9.07
CA ARG A 44 -24.85 -15.47 -10.28
C ARG A 44 -23.91 -14.32 -9.94
N SER A 45 -22.82 -14.25 -10.68
CA SER A 45 -21.90 -13.11 -10.66
C SER A 45 -22.32 -12.14 -11.75
N ASP A 46 -22.65 -10.90 -11.39
CA ASP A 46 -23.05 -9.89 -12.37
C ASP A 46 -21.79 -9.21 -12.96
N PRO A 47 -21.40 -9.51 -14.21
CA PRO A 47 -20.13 -9.06 -14.77
C PRO A 47 -20.05 -7.52 -14.89
N LEU A 48 -21.20 -6.86 -14.97
CA LEU A 48 -21.32 -5.40 -15.07
C LEU A 48 -20.83 -4.67 -13.81
N LEU A 49 -20.89 -5.30 -12.64
CA LEU A 49 -20.39 -4.72 -11.38
C LEU A 49 -18.97 -5.18 -11.06
N LEU A 50 -18.58 -6.37 -11.54
CA LEU A 50 -17.25 -6.93 -11.33
C LEU A 50 -16.17 -6.17 -12.08
N LEU A 51 -16.37 -5.86 -13.35
CA LEU A 51 -15.39 -5.12 -14.18
C LEU A 51 -15.03 -3.74 -13.58
N PRO A 52 -15.99 -2.89 -13.19
CA PRO A 52 -15.68 -1.62 -12.53
C PRO A 52 -15.03 -1.81 -11.17
N SER A 53 -15.47 -2.80 -10.37
CA SER A 53 -14.85 -3.08 -9.07
C SER A 53 -13.37 -3.45 -9.19
N LEU A 54 -13.04 -4.22 -10.24
CA LEU A 54 -11.71 -4.69 -10.55
C LEU A 54 -10.84 -3.52 -11.05
N ALA A 55 -11.35 -2.73 -12.00
CA ALA A 55 -10.67 -1.54 -12.49
C ALA A 55 -10.38 -0.52 -11.37
N LEU A 56 -11.36 -0.29 -10.48
CA LEU A 56 -11.22 0.64 -9.35
C LEU A 56 -10.27 0.11 -8.28
N SER A 57 -10.32 -1.19 -7.96
CA SER A 57 -9.47 -1.79 -6.93
C SER A 57 -8.01 -1.92 -7.38
N LEU A 58 -7.75 -2.47 -8.57
CA LEU A 58 -6.37 -2.56 -9.08
C LEU A 58 -5.84 -1.22 -9.53
N GLY A 59 -6.62 -0.46 -10.31
CA GLY A 59 -6.23 0.86 -10.79
C GLY A 59 -5.95 1.80 -9.63
N GLY A 60 -6.80 1.78 -8.59
CA GLY A 60 -6.59 2.54 -7.36
C GLY A 60 -5.35 2.07 -6.59
N GLY A 61 -5.14 0.76 -6.48
CA GLY A 61 -3.97 0.18 -5.82
C GLY A 61 -2.67 0.61 -6.48
N TYR A 62 -2.59 0.57 -7.81
CA TYR A 62 -1.45 1.04 -8.58
C TYR A 62 -1.27 2.56 -8.49
N ALA A 63 -2.37 3.33 -8.56
CA ALA A 63 -2.35 4.78 -8.40
C ALA A 63 -1.82 5.23 -7.02
N ALA A 64 -1.98 4.40 -5.98
CA ALA A 64 -1.39 4.63 -4.67
C ALA A 64 0.06 4.11 -4.56
N LEU A 65 0.37 2.99 -5.22
CA LEU A 65 1.70 2.34 -5.17
C LEU A 65 2.78 3.14 -5.90
N PHE A 66 2.54 3.55 -7.15
CA PHE A 66 3.55 4.21 -7.98
C PHE A 66 4.09 5.53 -7.39
N PRO A 67 3.24 6.43 -6.85
CA PRO A 67 3.71 7.62 -6.16
C PRO A 67 4.47 7.26 -4.88
N GLY A 68 3.99 6.26 -4.12
CA GLY A 68 4.64 5.83 -2.88
C GLY A 68 6.05 5.28 -3.09
N ILE A 69 6.29 4.55 -4.18
CA ILE A 69 7.63 4.09 -4.58
C ILE A 69 8.46 5.25 -5.15
N SER A 70 7.84 6.19 -5.86
CA SER A 70 8.55 7.34 -6.46
C SER A 70 9.15 8.28 -5.41
N VAL A 71 8.50 8.43 -4.25
CA VAL A 71 9.06 9.16 -3.08
C VAL A 71 10.37 8.55 -2.59
N ASN A 72 10.64 7.26 -2.87
CA ASN A 72 11.83 6.54 -2.42
C ASN A 72 13.00 6.56 -3.44
N ARG A 73 12.86 7.22 -4.60
CA ARG A 73 13.88 7.21 -5.67
C ARG A 73 15.17 7.99 -5.33
N GLY A 74 15.16 8.82 -4.29
CA GLY A 74 16.28 9.71 -3.96
C GLY A 74 17.50 8.99 -3.37
N GLN A 75 17.31 7.92 -2.60
CA GLN A 75 18.39 7.13 -2.00
C GLN A 75 17.77 5.87 -1.38
N LEU A 76 17.61 4.82 -2.17
CA LEU A 76 17.38 3.46 -1.67
C LEU A 76 18.68 2.94 -1.03
N ARG A 77 19.19 3.63 0.00
CA ARG A 77 19.92 2.93 1.05
C ARG A 77 18.85 2.07 1.68
N VAL A 78 18.77 0.81 1.24
CA VAL A 78 18.05 -0.24 1.94
C VAL A 78 18.69 -0.29 3.32
N LEU A 79 18.14 0.53 4.22
CA LEU A 79 18.46 0.53 5.62
C LEU A 79 17.95 -0.82 6.11
N ARG A 80 18.86 -1.79 6.04
CA ARG A 80 18.63 -3.20 6.39
C ARG A 80 18.15 -3.35 7.84
N ASP A 81 18.34 -2.30 8.65
CA ASP A 81 17.80 -2.18 9.99
C ASP A 81 16.32 -1.77 10.01
N TRP A 82 15.46 -2.78 10.13
CA TRP A 82 14.04 -2.66 10.46
C TRP A 82 13.77 -1.73 11.66
N ARG A 83 14.74 -1.52 12.56
CA ARG A 83 14.64 -0.64 13.72
C ARG A 83 14.54 0.85 13.34
N GLN A 84 15.17 1.29 12.26
CA GLN A 84 15.32 2.70 11.89
C GLN A 84 14.09 3.28 11.15
N HIS A 85 13.20 2.43 10.65
CA HIS A 85 11.95 2.88 10.02
C HIS A 85 10.95 3.46 11.04
N PRO A 86 10.05 4.38 10.61
CA PRO A 86 9.06 4.96 11.51
C PRO A 86 8.01 3.91 11.88
N ARG A 87 7.51 3.96 13.13
CA ARG A 87 6.51 2.99 13.63
C ARG A 87 5.28 2.91 12.71
N ALA A 88 4.83 4.03 12.16
CA ALA A 88 3.70 4.08 11.23
C ALA A 88 3.94 3.27 9.95
N GLY A 89 5.13 3.37 9.34
CA GLY A 89 5.49 2.57 8.15
C GLY A 89 5.56 1.07 8.46
N LYS A 90 6.08 0.70 9.64
CA LYS A 90 6.11 -0.70 10.09
C LYS A 90 4.70 -1.26 10.32
N VAL A 91 3.85 -0.48 11.00
CA VAL A 91 2.46 -0.89 11.27
C VAL A 91 1.71 -1.08 9.95
N LEU A 92 1.86 -0.17 8.99
CA LEU A 92 1.22 -0.34 7.68
C LEU A 92 1.76 -1.54 6.89
N TRP A 93 3.06 -1.81 6.98
CA TRP A 93 3.65 -3.00 6.35
C TRP A 93 3.16 -4.30 6.98
N ILE A 94 3.05 -4.33 8.31
CA ILE A 94 2.47 -5.47 9.01
C ILE A 94 0.98 -5.61 8.66
N LEU A 95 0.26 -4.48 8.53
CA LEU A 95 -1.13 -4.49 8.09
C LEU A 95 -1.27 -5.04 6.65
N SER A 96 -0.37 -4.65 5.73
CA SER A 96 -0.42 -5.16 4.35
C SER A 96 -0.17 -6.67 4.30
N LEU A 97 0.78 -7.16 5.10
CA LEU A 97 1.04 -8.60 5.28
C LEU A 97 -0.16 -9.31 5.90
N ALA A 98 -0.79 -8.73 6.92
CA ALA A 98 -1.99 -9.29 7.55
C ALA A 98 -3.16 -9.36 6.57
N VAL A 99 -3.34 -8.33 5.73
CA VAL A 99 -4.35 -8.34 4.66
C VAL A 99 -4.04 -9.42 3.63
N ALA A 100 -2.78 -9.60 3.25
CA ALA A 100 -2.38 -10.64 2.31
C ALA A 100 -2.59 -12.05 2.87
N THR A 101 -2.25 -12.30 4.14
CA THR A 101 -2.43 -13.61 4.78
C THR A 101 -3.92 -13.92 5.02
N CYS A 102 -4.70 -12.95 5.51
CA CYS A 102 -6.16 -13.11 5.61
C CYS A 102 -6.79 -13.35 4.24
N GLY A 103 -6.36 -12.60 3.22
CA GLY A 103 -6.87 -12.75 1.86
C GLY A 103 -6.59 -14.13 1.29
N LEU A 104 -5.37 -14.63 1.47
CA LEU A 104 -4.99 -15.98 1.06
C LEU A 104 -5.81 -17.06 1.79
N ALA A 105 -5.95 -16.95 3.12
CA ALA A 105 -6.75 -17.88 3.91
C ALA A 105 -8.22 -17.90 3.45
N THR A 106 -8.78 -16.72 3.16
CA THR A 106 -10.15 -16.58 2.65
C THR A 106 -10.28 -17.18 1.24
N CYS A 107 -9.29 -16.98 0.37
CA CYS A 107 -9.27 -17.60 -0.96
C CYS A 107 -9.20 -19.12 -0.90
N ILE A 108 -8.39 -19.68 0.00
CA ILE A 108 -8.29 -21.13 0.21
C ILE A 108 -9.63 -21.68 0.69
N ALA A 109 -10.22 -21.06 1.72
CA ALA A 109 -11.53 -21.48 2.25
C ALA A 109 -12.64 -21.39 1.19
N ALA A 110 -12.66 -20.32 0.40
CA ALA A 110 -13.64 -20.15 -0.66
C ALA A 110 -13.42 -21.13 -1.83
N GLY A 111 -12.18 -21.43 -2.17
CA GLY A 111 -11.84 -22.43 -3.20
C GLY A 111 -12.29 -23.84 -2.85
N MET A 112 -12.40 -24.17 -1.56
CA MET A 112 -12.98 -25.44 -1.09
C MET A 112 -14.50 -25.54 -1.34
N VAL A 113 -15.20 -24.40 -1.42
CA VAL A 113 -16.65 -24.35 -1.58
C VAL A 113 -17.04 -24.09 -3.04
N SER A 114 -16.24 -23.31 -3.77
CA SER A 114 -16.53 -22.93 -5.16
C SER A 114 -15.24 -22.57 -5.91
N PRO A 115 -14.90 -23.27 -7.01
CA PRO A 115 -13.65 -23.05 -7.73
C PRO A 115 -13.53 -21.68 -8.42
N GLN A 116 -14.64 -20.94 -8.59
CA GLN A 116 -14.66 -19.61 -9.19
C GLN A 116 -14.53 -18.45 -8.18
N ALA A 117 -14.80 -18.70 -6.89
CA ALA A 117 -14.69 -17.71 -5.82
C ALA A 117 -13.27 -17.16 -5.56
N PRO A 118 -12.17 -17.97 -5.63
CA PRO A 118 -10.83 -17.44 -5.36
C PRO A 118 -10.39 -16.42 -6.41
N GLY A 119 -10.88 -16.55 -7.66
CA GLY A 119 -10.69 -15.56 -8.70
C GLY A 119 -11.13 -14.19 -8.20
N LEU A 120 -12.37 -14.05 -7.74
CA LEU A 120 -12.94 -12.77 -7.27
C LEU A 120 -12.27 -12.21 -6.02
N LEU A 121 -11.94 -13.08 -5.07
CA LEU A 121 -11.35 -12.67 -3.80
C LEU A 121 -9.91 -12.17 -3.96
N VAL A 122 -9.10 -12.82 -4.80
CA VAL A 122 -7.69 -12.43 -5.02
C VAL A 122 -7.58 -10.95 -5.40
N TRP A 123 -8.41 -10.45 -6.31
CA TRP A 123 -8.31 -9.06 -6.76
C TRP A 123 -8.73 -8.04 -5.68
N LEU A 124 -9.73 -8.37 -4.87
CA LEU A 124 -10.18 -7.54 -3.73
C LEU A 124 -9.05 -7.33 -2.71
N PHE A 125 -8.37 -8.42 -2.36
CA PHE A 125 -7.24 -8.36 -1.43
C PHE A 125 -6.02 -7.71 -2.06
N MET A 126 -5.81 -7.89 -3.37
CA MET A 126 -4.68 -7.31 -4.09
C MET A 126 -4.74 -5.77 -4.11
N GLY A 127 -5.91 -5.17 -4.34
CA GLY A 127 -6.06 -3.70 -4.30
C GLY A 127 -5.74 -3.09 -2.93
N LEU A 128 -6.25 -3.68 -1.85
CA LEU A 128 -5.93 -3.27 -0.47
C LEU A 128 -4.44 -3.45 -0.15
N TYR A 129 -3.86 -4.57 -0.58
CA TYR A 129 -2.44 -4.85 -0.42
C TYR A 129 -1.59 -3.80 -1.14
N LEU A 130 -1.90 -3.50 -2.41
CA LEU A 130 -1.15 -2.51 -3.21
C LEU A 130 -1.25 -1.10 -2.60
N ALA A 131 -2.44 -0.69 -2.15
CA ALA A 131 -2.61 0.60 -1.48
C ALA A 131 -1.80 0.67 -0.18
N SER A 132 -1.93 -0.33 0.70
CA SER A 132 -1.20 -0.37 1.97
C SER A 132 0.32 -0.46 1.77
N ALA A 133 0.78 -1.22 0.77
CA ALA A 133 2.19 -1.30 0.38
C ALA A 133 2.71 0.04 -0.20
N GLY A 134 1.89 0.75 -0.98
CA GLY A 134 2.19 2.09 -1.47
C GLY A 134 2.37 3.10 -0.34
N TRP A 135 1.44 3.11 0.61
CA TRP A 135 1.53 3.93 1.81
C TRP A 135 2.73 3.57 2.70
N ALA A 136 3.00 2.28 2.91
CA ALA A 136 4.17 1.82 3.65
C ALA A 136 5.47 2.28 2.99
N SER A 137 5.57 2.14 1.66
CA SER A 137 6.74 2.55 0.88
C SER A 137 6.97 4.07 0.96
N ALA A 138 5.91 4.86 0.87
CA ALA A 138 5.99 6.32 1.00
C ALA A 138 6.49 6.73 2.39
N LEU A 139 5.95 6.12 3.46
CA LEU A 139 6.33 6.41 4.84
C LEU A 139 7.77 5.98 5.15
N MET A 140 8.24 4.88 4.57
CA MET A 140 9.63 4.44 4.71
C MET A 140 10.59 5.36 3.93
N GLY A 141 10.22 5.82 2.72
CA GLY A 141 11.03 6.73 1.91
C GLY A 141 11.27 8.10 2.54
N LEU A 142 10.30 8.62 3.31
CA LEU A 142 10.42 9.91 4.01
C LEU A 142 11.47 9.94 5.13
N THR A 143 12.04 8.79 5.52
CA THR A 143 13.04 8.72 6.61
C THR A 143 14.49 8.79 6.15
N VAL A 144 14.74 8.69 4.84
CA VAL A 144 16.08 8.79 4.27
C VAL A 144 16.71 10.19 4.40
N PRO A 145 16.01 11.33 4.19
CA PRO A 145 16.68 12.63 4.21
C PRO A 145 17.23 13.02 5.60
N ALA A 146 16.57 12.61 6.69
CA ALA A 146 16.97 13.01 8.05
C ALA A 146 18.24 12.29 8.56
N ALA A 147 18.46 11.04 8.16
CA ALA A 147 19.63 10.27 8.59
C ALA A 147 20.90 10.63 7.80
N VAL A 148 20.75 11.03 6.54
CA VAL A 148 21.89 11.42 5.68
C VAL A 148 22.38 12.83 5.96
N GLU A 149 21.52 13.78 6.32
CA GLU A 149 21.97 15.10 6.79
C GLU A 149 22.70 15.02 8.14
N ALA A 150 22.25 14.16 9.07
CA ALA A 150 22.93 13.96 10.35
C ALA A 150 24.31 13.28 10.18
N GLY A 151 24.46 12.39 9.20
CA GLY A 151 25.75 11.76 8.86
C GLY A 151 26.70 12.69 8.09
N SER A 152 26.17 13.56 7.21
CA SER A 152 26.98 14.50 6.42
C SER A 152 27.56 15.64 7.27
N ARG A 153 26.82 16.11 8.30
CA ARG A 153 27.34 17.12 9.26
C ARG A 153 28.49 16.61 10.14
N ASN A 154 28.56 15.30 10.39
CA ASN A 154 29.63 14.70 11.20
C ASN A 154 30.88 14.30 10.39
N GLY A 155 30.84 14.42 9.05
CA GLY A 155 31.96 14.12 8.17
C GLY A 155 32.85 15.32 7.83
N HIS A 156 32.50 16.53 8.30
CA HIS A 156 33.31 17.74 8.08
C HIS A 156 34.33 17.94 9.23
N SER A 157 35.09 16.89 9.55
CA SER A 157 36.29 17.01 10.35
C SER A 157 37.42 17.55 9.48
N THR A 158 37.71 18.83 9.69
CA THR A 158 38.88 19.59 9.26
C THR A 158 40.14 18.73 9.15
N VAL A 159 40.70 18.62 7.95
CA VAL A 159 42.08 18.19 7.75
C VAL A 159 42.98 19.37 8.14
N PRO A 160 43.83 19.26 9.17
CA PRO A 160 44.82 20.29 9.43
C PRO A 160 45.89 20.21 8.33
N SER A 161 46.08 21.33 7.63
CA SER A 161 47.21 21.52 6.73
C SER A 161 48.51 21.47 7.53
N GLN A 162 49.39 20.52 7.20
CA GLN A 162 50.82 20.60 7.49
C GLN A 162 51.57 20.98 6.22
#